data_AF-A0A7S0RUL8-F1
#
_entry.id   AF-A0A7S0RUL8-F1
#
_cell.length_a   1.000
_cell.length_b   1.000
_cell.length_c   1.000
_cell.angle_alpha   90.00
_cell.angle_beta   90.00
_cell.angle_gamma   90.00
#
_symmetry.space_group_name_H-M   'P 1'
#
loop_
_entity.id
_entity.type
_entity.pdbx_description
1 polymer ?
#
loop_
_entity_poly.entity_id
_entity_poly.type
_entity_poly.pdbx_seq_one_letter_code
_entity_poly.pdbx_strand_id
1 'polypeptide(L)'
;RNINIFMKNFMAKELDSESDSMAVQDFMASMESAFARHPLWVRGNREDLDAAVEGLEKYLLTKLYDRTFGVDAIDRERDHAIAARLQALQFVRPEHLEVSHDFANDTTLLLAQKELRKINMCK
;
A
#
# COMPACT_ATOMS: atom_id res chain seq x y z
N ARG A 1 -10.71 19.45 -9.90
CA ARG A 1 -9.91 19.99 -11.04
C ARG A 1 -8.45 19.56 -10.96
N ASN A 2 -7.76 19.77 -9.82
CA ASN A 2 -6.35 19.40 -9.65
C ASN A 2 -6.09 17.88 -9.79
N ILE A 3 -6.93 17.04 -9.19
CA ILE A 3 -6.81 15.56 -9.28
C ILE A 3 -6.82 15.07 -10.74
N ASN A 4 -7.77 15.52 -11.56
CA ASN A 4 -7.85 15.08 -12.97
C ASN A 4 -6.64 15.52 -13.80
N ILE A 5 -6.07 16.70 -13.50
CA ILE A 5 -4.87 17.21 -14.19
C ILE A 5 -3.66 16.38 -13.76
N PHE A 6 -3.50 16.11 -12.47
CA PHE A 6 -2.47 15.22 -11.95
C PHE A 6 -2.54 13.84 -12.63
N MET A 7 -3.71 13.19 -12.61
CA MET A 7 -3.92 11.89 -13.24
C MET A 7 -3.55 11.89 -14.72
N LYS A 8 -3.98 12.91 -15.47
CA LYS A 8 -3.66 13.03 -16.91
C LYS A 8 -2.16 13.12 -17.14
N ASN A 9 -1.47 13.97 -16.36
CA ASN A 9 -0.02 14.17 -16.51
C ASN A 9 0.76 12.92 -16.06
N PHE A 10 0.34 12.30 -14.96
CA PHE A 10 0.94 11.08 -14.42
C PHE A 10 0.87 9.93 -15.43
N MET A 11 -0.31 9.71 -16.04
CA MET A 11 -0.49 8.64 -17.03
C MET A 11 0.27 8.89 -18.34
N ALA A 12 0.63 10.14 -18.65
CA ALA A 12 1.39 10.49 -19.85
C ALA A 12 2.92 10.36 -19.67
N LYS A 13 3.39 10.25 -18.43
CA LYS A 13 4.82 10.11 -18.09
C LYS A 13 5.33 8.71 -18.44
N GLU A 14 6.63 8.56 -18.63
CA GLU A 14 7.28 7.24 -18.69
C GLU A 14 7.18 6.50 -17.35
N LEU A 15 7.28 5.18 -17.38
CA LEU A 15 7.22 4.34 -16.17
C LEU A 15 8.55 4.42 -15.43
N ASP A 16 8.51 4.96 -14.21
CA ASP A 16 9.65 4.99 -13.30
C ASP A 16 9.15 4.97 -11.86
N SER A 17 9.42 3.90 -11.13
CA SER A 17 8.83 3.65 -9.79
C SER A 17 9.19 4.72 -8.77
N GLU A 18 10.45 5.16 -8.76
CA GLU A 18 10.95 6.17 -7.83
C GLU A 18 10.32 7.54 -8.10
N SER A 19 10.36 7.99 -9.35
CA SER A 19 9.78 9.27 -9.73
C SER A 19 8.25 9.26 -9.67
N ASP A 20 7.60 8.13 -9.91
CA ASP A 20 6.14 7.97 -9.75
C ASP A 20 5.74 8.03 -8.27
N SER A 21 6.50 7.36 -7.39
CA SER A 21 6.31 7.45 -5.94
C SER A 21 6.46 8.89 -5.45
N MET A 22 7.55 9.57 -5.81
CA MET A 22 7.79 10.96 -5.42
C MET A 22 6.67 11.90 -5.91
N ALA A 23 6.21 11.74 -7.15
CA ALA A 23 5.13 12.55 -7.70
C ALA A 23 3.80 12.36 -6.95
N VAL A 24 3.47 11.12 -6.53
CA VAL A 24 2.29 10.84 -5.72
C VAL A 24 2.42 11.46 -4.33
N GLN A 25 3.56 11.29 -3.66
CA GLN A 25 3.80 11.85 -2.32
C GLN A 25 3.71 13.38 -2.31
N ASP A 26 4.36 14.04 -3.27
CA ASP A 26 4.30 15.50 -3.42
C ASP A 26 2.87 16.00 -3.66
N PHE A 27 2.11 15.26 -4.49
CA PHE A 27 0.72 15.59 -4.75
C PHE A 27 -0.15 15.42 -3.50
N MET A 28 0.04 14.34 -2.74
CA MET A 28 -0.70 14.08 -1.50
C MET A 28 -0.42 15.14 -0.43
N ALA A 29 0.86 15.48 -0.20
CA ALA A 29 1.24 16.54 0.75
C ALA A 29 0.68 17.91 0.37
N SER A 30 0.67 18.22 -0.93
CA SER A 30 0.05 19.45 -1.46
C SER A 30 -1.47 19.48 -1.22
N MET A 31 -2.15 18.34 -1.43
CA MET A 31 -3.59 18.22 -1.23
C MET A 31 -3.99 18.26 0.25
N GLU A 32 -3.23 17.61 1.14
CA GLU A 32 -3.42 17.67 2.59
C GLU A 32 -3.31 19.12 3.09
N SER A 33 -2.26 19.84 2.70
CA SER A 33 -2.10 21.26 3.02
C SER A 33 -3.24 22.12 2.46
N ALA A 34 -3.73 21.81 1.26
CA ALA A 34 -4.87 22.49 0.66
C ALA A 34 -6.17 22.23 1.42
N PHE A 35 -6.42 21.00 1.88
CA PHE A 35 -7.57 20.65 2.72
C PHE A 35 -7.52 21.38 4.06
N ALA A 36 -6.37 21.36 4.75
CA ALA A 36 -6.22 22.01 6.05
C ALA A 36 -6.45 23.53 6.01
N ARG A 37 -6.08 24.17 4.90
CA ARG A 37 -6.24 25.63 4.70
C ARG A 37 -7.59 26.01 4.10
N HIS A 38 -8.42 25.04 3.68
CA HIS A 38 -9.66 25.32 2.98
C HIS A 38 -10.70 25.92 3.95
N PRO A 39 -11.37 27.05 3.63
CA PRO A 39 -12.31 27.71 4.54
C PRO A 39 -13.48 26.84 5.02
N LEU A 40 -13.89 25.85 4.21
CA LEU A 40 -14.93 24.87 4.58
C LEU A 40 -14.44 23.78 5.55
N TRP A 41 -13.14 23.54 5.60
CA TRP A 41 -12.50 22.45 6.37
C TRP A 41 -11.78 22.98 7.61
N VAL A 42 -11.50 24.28 7.67
CA VAL A 42 -10.81 24.94 8.80
C VAL A 42 -11.57 24.81 10.13
N ARG A 43 -12.86 24.44 10.10
CA ARG A 43 -13.70 24.16 11.27
C ARG A 43 -13.98 22.66 11.49
N GLY A 44 -13.49 21.80 10.60
CA GLY A 44 -13.62 20.35 10.72
C GLY A 44 -12.73 19.82 11.83
N ASN A 45 -13.06 18.64 12.35
CA ASN A 45 -12.19 17.95 13.31
C ASN A 45 -10.99 17.33 12.54
N ARG A 46 -9.94 16.93 13.27
CA ARG A 46 -8.76 16.33 12.63
C ARG A 46 -9.06 14.97 11.98
N GLU A 47 -9.96 14.19 12.58
CA GLU A 47 -10.36 12.87 12.07
C GLU A 47 -11.06 12.97 10.70
N ASP A 48 -11.88 14.00 10.48
CA ASP A 48 -12.55 14.27 9.21
C ASP A 48 -11.53 14.62 8.11
N LEU A 49 -10.47 15.35 8.48
CA LEU A 49 -9.37 15.67 7.57
C LEU A 49 -8.56 14.41 7.23
N ASP A 50 -8.20 13.62 8.25
CA ASP A 50 -7.48 12.35 8.07
C ASP A 50 -8.29 11.39 7.17
N ALA A 51 -9.59 11.24 7.43
CA ALA A 51 -10.48 10.39 6.62
C ALA A 51 -10.61 10.88 5.17
N ALA A 52 -10.56 12.19 4.95
CA ALA A 52 -10.61 12.74 3.58
C ALA A 52 -9.30 12.55 2.82
N VAL A 53 -8.16 12.66 3.52
CA VAL A 53 -6.84 12.35 2.96
C VAL A 53 -6.75 10.86 2.62
N GLU A 54 -7.19 9.98 3.51
CA GLU A 54 -7.29 8.54 3.26
C GLU A 54 -8.21 8.23 2.06
N GLY A 55 -9.38 8.90 1.99
CA GLY A 55 -10.30 8.76 0.86
C GLY A 55 -9.68 9.19 -0.47
N LEU A 56 -8.87 10.25 -0.47
CA LEU A 56 -8.12 10.70 -1.64
C LEU A 56 -7.03 9.70 -2.02
N GLU A 57 -6.25 9.21 -1.06
CA GLU A 57 -5.22 8.20 -1.26
C GLU A 57 -5.82 6.96 -1.91
N LYS A 58 -6.88 6.41 -1.31
CA LYS A 58 -7.61 5.26 -1.82
C LYS A 58 -8.10 5.47 -3.24
N TYR A 59 -8.72 6.62 -3.53
CA TYR A 59 -9.18 6.94 -4.88
C TYR A 59 -8.02 6.97 -5.88
N LEU A 60 -6.91 7.62 -5.52
CA LEU A 60 -5.76 7.79 -6.38
C LEU A 60 -5.06 6.46 -6.65
N LEU A 61 -4.68 5.73 -5.60
CA LEU A 61 -3.97 4.46 -5.69
C LEU A 61 -4.80 3.40 -6.39
N THR A 62 -6.12 3.35 -6.19
CA THR A 62 -7.02 2.47 -6.96
C THR A 62 -6.95 2.74 -8.47
N LYS A 63 -6.80 4.01 -8.88
CA LYS A 63 -6.72 4.39 -10.30
C LYS A 63 -5.32 4.17 -10.88
N LEU A 64 -4.29 4.24 -10.05
CA LEU A 64 -2.89 4.08 -10.47
C LEU A 64 -2.42 2.61 -10.38
N TYR A 65 -3.14 1.75 -9.66
CA TYR A 65 -2.76 0.38 -9.35
C TYR A 65 -2.21 -0.41 -10.56
N ASP A 66 -2.94 -0.45 -11.67
CA ASP A 66 -2.54 -1.23 -12.85
C ASP A 66 -1.26 -0.71 -13.52
N ARG A 67 -0.88 0.54 -13.24
CA ARG A 67 0.34 1.18 -13.74
C ARG A 67 1.52 1.05 -12.77
N THR A 68 1.27 1.02 -11.46
CA THR A 68 2.33 1.12 -10.44
C THR A 68 2.61 -0.19 -9.71
N PHE A 69 1.68 -1.14 -9.68
CA PHE A 69 1.83 -2.38 -8.90
C PHE A 69 2.21 -3.58 -9.78
N GLY A 70 3.32 -4.25 -9.46
CA GLY A 70 3.76 -5.48 -10.14
C GLY A 70 4.17 -5.30 -11.62
N VAL A 71 4.39 -4.06 -12.06
CA VAL A 71 4.72 -3.75 -13.46
C VAL A 71 6.21 -3.92 -13.74
N ASP A 72 7.10 -3.70 -12.77
CA ASP A 72 8.53 -3.93 -12.93
C ASP A 72 8.86 -5.44 -13.00
N ALA A 73 9.68 -5.83 -13.97
CA ALA A 73 10.16 -7.20 -14.12
C ALA A 73 11.06 -7.64 -12.96
N ILE A 74 11.83 -6.71 -12.38
CA ILE A 74 12.69 -7.00 -11.23
C ILE A 74 11.84 -7.37 -10.00
N ASP A 75 10.75 -6.66 -9.78
CA ASP A 75 9.85 -6.94 -8.66
C ASP A 75 9.13 -8.27 -8.84
N ARG A 76 8.68 -8.60 -10.07
CA ARG A 76 8.10 -9.91 -10.36
C ARG A 76 9.07 -11.06 -10.13
N GLU A 77 10.34 -10.89 -10.51
CA GLU A 77 11.36 -11.91 -10.25
C GLU A 77 11.59 -12.09 -8.75
N ARG A 78 11.61 -11.00 -7.98
CA ARG A 78 11.69 -11.06 -6.51
C ARG A 78 10.50 -11.78 -5.89
N ASP A 79 9.28 -11.48 -6.37
CA ASP A 79 8.05 -12.16 -5.92
C ASP A 79 8.13 -13.66 -6.19
N HIS A 80 8.57 -14.07 -7.38
CA HIS A 80 8.77 -15.48 -7.73
C HIS A 80 9.84 -16.14 -6.84
N ALA A 81 10.98 -15.48 -6.63
CA ALA A 81 12.06 -16.00 -5.80
C ALA A 81 11.62 -16.20 -4.33
N ILE A 82 10.88 -15.24 -3.78
CA ILE A 82 10.32 -15.34 -2.42
C ILE A 82 9.29 -16.46 -2.35
N ALA A 83 8.37 -16.56 -3.32
CA ALA A 83 7.36 -17.63 -3.36
C ALA A 83 8.01 -19.02 -3.40
N ALA A 84 9.03 -19.21 -4.24
CA ALA A 84 9.78 -20.46 -4.32
C ALA A 84 10.52 -20.78 -3.01
N ARG A 85 11.14 -19.77 -2.38
CA ARG A 85 11.81 -19.93 -1.08
C ARG A 85 10.83 -20.31 0.03
N LEU A 86 9.66 -19.69 0.09
CA LEU A 86 8.62 -20.02 1.05
C LEU A 86 8.10 -21.45 0.85
N GLN A 87 7.95 -21.90 -0.40
CA GLN A 87 7.58 -23.28 -0.71
C GLN A 87 8.65 -24.28 -0.27
N ALA A 88 9.93 -23.98 -0.50
CA ALA A 88 11.03 -24.85 -0.07
C ALA A 88 11.14 -24.94 1.47
N LEU A 89 10.75 -23.88 2.18
CA LEU A 89 10.81 -23.80 3.65
C LEU A 89 9.53 -24.31 4.35
N GLN A 90 8.67 -25.09 3.68
CA GLN A 90 7.47 -25.67 4.30
C GLN A 90 7.75 -26.60 5.50
N PHE A 91 9.00 -27.05 5.67
CA PHE A 91 9.42 -27.86 6.82
C PHE A 91 9.68 -27.03 8.09
N VAL A 92 9.70 -25.70 8.00
CA VAL A 92 10.01 -24.83 9.15
C VAL A 92 8.87 -24.90 10.17
N ARG A 93 9.25 -25.10 11.45
CA ARG A 93 8.35 -25.08 12.60
C ARG A 93 8.71 -23.91 13.53
N PRO A 94 7.79 -23.46 14.39
CA PRO A 94 8.05 -22.37 15.35
C PRO A 94 9.30 -22.59 16.20
N GLU A 95 9.60 -23.84 16.58
CA GLU A 95 10.80 -24.19 17.37
C GLU A 95 12.11 -23.88 16.63
N HIS A 96 12.14 -23.94 15.29
CA HIS A 96 13.31 -23.59 14.49
C HIS A 96 13.61 -22.09 14.50
N LEU A 97 12.64 -21.28 14.93
CA LEU A 97 12.72 -19.81 15.00
C LEU A 97 12.71 -19.30 16.45
N GLU A 98 12.92 -20.20 17.43
CA GLU A 98 12.95 -19.86 18.85
C GLU A 98 11.64 -19.22 19.37
N VAL A 99 10.52 -19.50 18.71
CA VAL A 99 9.20 -19.02 19.16
C VAL A 99 8.74 -19.85 20.35
N SER A 100 8.41 -19.21 21.48
CA SER A 100 7.90 -19.93 22.65
C SER A 100 6.59 -20.67 22.33
N HIS A 101 6.46 -21.87 22.86
CA HIS A 101 5.25 -22.70 22.79
C HIS A 101 3.99 -21.98 23.32
N ASP A 102 4.16 -21.04 24.24
CA ASP A 102 3.06 -20.20 24.76
C ASP A 102 2.42 -19.30 23.69
N PHE A 103 3.19 -18.94 22.64
CA PHE A 103 2.76 -18.08 21.55
C PHE A 103 2.54 -18.84 20.23
N ALA A 104 3.07 -20.06 20.12
CA ALA A 104 2.95 -20.93 18.95
C ALA A 104 1.63 -21.73 18.93
N ASN A 105 0.51 -21.11 19.32
CA ASN A 105 -0.81 -21.74 19.21
C ASN A 105 -1.24 -21.79 17.73
N ASP A 106 -1.47 -23.00 17.21
CA ASP A 106 -1.92 -23.25 15.84
C ASP A 106 -3.14 -22.41 15.44
N THR A 107 -4.07 -22.18 16.37
CA THR A 107 -5.28 -21.39 16.11
C THR A 107 -4.95 -19.91 15.87
N THR A 108 -4.05 -19.35 16.69
CA THR A 108 -3.61 -17.96 16.57
C THR A 108 -2.79 -17.75 15.31
N LEU A 109 -1.87 -18.69 15.00
CA LEU A 109 -1.06 -18.64 13.78
C LEU A 109 -1.92 -18.77 12.52
N LEU A 110 -2.92 -19.65 12.52
CA LEU A 110 -3.86 -19.78 11.41
C LEU A 110 -4.67 -18.50 11.20
N LEU A 111 -5.13 -17.85 12.27
CA LEU A 111 -5.84 -16.58 12.18
C LEU A 111 -4.93 -15.49 11.60
N ALA A 112 -3.71 -15.35 12.10
CA ALA A 112 -2.73 -14.40 11.58
C ALA A 112 -2.43 -14.65 10.09
N GLN A 113 -2.28 -15.91 9.67
CA GLN A 113 -2.09 -16.28 8.27
C GLN A 113 -3.29 -15.86 7.40
N LYS A 114 -4.52 -16.03 7.90
CA LYS A 114 -5.73 -15.60 7.19
C LYS A 114 -5.78 -14.08 7.03
N GLU A 115 -5.43 -13.32 8.07
CA GLU A 115 -5.38 -11.86 8.00
C GLU A 115 -4.32 -11.38 7.00
N LEU A 116 -3.11 -11.96 7.03
CA LEU A 116 -2.04 -11.59 6.11
C LEU A 116 -2.43 -11.80 4.64
N ARG A 117 -3.16 -12.88 4.32
CA ARG A 117 -3.62 -13.16 2.95
C ARG A 117 -4.59 -12.12 2.40
N LYS A 118 -5.22 -11.30 3.25
CA LYS A 118 -6.11 -10.23 2.81
C LYS A 118 -5.38 -9.07 2.15
N ILE A 119 -4.05 -9.00 2.25
CA ILE A 119 -3.24 -7.94 1.62
C ILE A 119 -3.52 -7.81 0.12
N ASN A 120 -3.75 -8.94 -0.59
CA ASN A 120 -4.04 -8.96 -2.02
C ASN A 120 -5.51 -8.61 -2.36
N MET A 121 -6.36 -8.39 -1.36
CA MET A 121 -7.77 -8.01 -1.55
C MET A 121 -7.97 -6.49 -1.52
N CYS A 122 -6.94 -5.74 -1.14
CA CYS A 122 -6.94 -4.28 -1.09
C CYS A 122 -6.09 -3.72 -2.25
N LYS A 123 -6.48 -2.55 -2.75
CA LYS A 123 -5.73 -1.76 -3.72
C LYS A 123 -5.37 -0.42 -3.11
#